data_AF-A0A8S0YG69-F1
#
_entry.id   AF-A0A8S0YG69-F1
#
_cell.length_a   1.000
_cell.length_b   1.000
_cell.length_c   1.000
_cell.angle_alpha   90.00
_cell.angle_beta   90.00
_cell.angle_gamma   90.00
#
_symmetry.space_group_name_H-M   'P 1'
#
loop_
_entity.id
_entity.type
_entity.pdbx_description
1 polymer ?
#
loop_
_entity_poly.entity_id
_entity_poly.type
_entity_poly.pdbx_seq_one_letter_code
_entity_poly.pdbx_strand_id
1 'polypeptide(L)'
;MKKKPVIMPPMYLFNTNSKLEKKQKKVIEVTSIVERVLCSINFRAVKINLPCKLLAVGSGLGSYGRNNICYIDDESSFYWIGVYISDMPCENNTWQENKIMDACKDCNLCLKNCPGGAIANDRFPIHADKCITLYNENEGGFPKWMNSSCHNSLIGCMRCQSVCPVNRKHVYNIEDIAEFDSCETEMILAGTQLDKLPETTYRKLDTINFVEDYNLLARNLKILISK
;
A
#
# COMPACT_ATOMS: atom_id res chain seq x y z
N MET A 1 -8.87 20.78 19.17
CA MET A 1 -9.50 20.00 18.08
C MET A 1 -10.09 18.70 18.65
N LYS A 2 -11.19 18.16 18.09
CA LYS A 2 -11.65 16.81 18.47
C LYS A 2 -10.69 15.77 17.87
N LYS A 3 -10.39 14.68 18.60
CA LYS A 3 -9.60 13.55 18.09
C LYS A 3 -10.27 12.98 16.83
N LYS A 4 -9.53 12.91 15.73
CA LYS A 4 -10.00 12.37 14.44
C LYS A 4 -9.13 11.17 14.05
N PRO A 5 -9.70 9.97 13.86
CA PRO A 5 -8.93 8.85 13.36
C PRO A 5 -8.59 9.09 11.89
N VAL A 6 -7.36 8.78 11.51
CA VAL A 6 -6.89 8.82 10.13
C VAL A 6 -6.36 7.44 9.76
N ILE A 7 -6.89 6.88 8.67
CA ILE A 7 -6.53 5.54 8.23
C ILE A 7 -5.23 5.60 7.44
N MET A 8 -4.32 4.67 7.73
CA MET A 8 -3.15 4.41 6.92
C MET A 8 -3.20 2.95 6.46
N PRO A 9 -3.15 2.66 5.14
CA PRO A 9 -3.16 1.28 4.69
C PRO A 9 -1.89 0.55 5.18
N PRO A 10 -1.99 -0.73 5.57
CA PRO A 10 -0.90 -1.44 6.23
C PRO A 10 0.35 -1.57 5.36
N MET A 11 0.19 -1.60 4.04
CA MET A 11 1.31 -1.69 3.09
C MET A 11 2.29 -0.51 3.19
N TYR A 12 1.81 0.67 3.59
CA TYR A 12 2.65 1.87 3.69
C TYR A 12 3.42 1.93 5.00
N LEU A 13 3.11 1.07 5.99
CA LEU A 13 4.01 0.86 7.13
C LEU A 13 5.35 0.27 6.70
N PHE A 14 5.41 -0.43 5.58
CA PHE A 14 6.64 -0.99 5.04
C PHE A 14 7.32 -0.07 4.01
N ASN A 15 6.87 1.19 3.97
CA ASN A 15 7.06 2.24 2.95
C ASN A 15 7.99 1.90 1.77
N THR A 16 7.36 1.95 0.59
CA THR A 16 7.70 1.31 -0.69
C THR A 16 8.80 1.99 -1.51
N ASN A 17 9.62 2.87 -0.92
CA ASN A 17 10.81 3.35 -1.59
C ASN A 17 11.99 2.42 -1.29
N SER A 18 12.79 2.06 -2.31
CA SER A 18 13.83 1.02 -2.21
C SER A 18 14.89 1.28 -1.13
N LYS A 19 15.05 2.55 -0.72
CA LYS A 19 15.94 2.97 0.38
C LYS A 19 15.37 2.68 1.77
N LEU A 20 14.07 2.86 1.97
CA LEU A 20 13.38 2.67 3.25
C LEU A 20 13.06 1.21 3.52
N GLU A 21 12.76 0.45 2.47
CA GLU A 21 12.48 -0.98 2.56
C GLU A 21 13.65 -1.76 3.20
N LYS A 22 14.90 -1.33 2.95
CA LYS A 22 16.11 -1.89 3.59
C LYS A 22 16.22 -1.63 5.09
N LYS A 23 15.43 -0.71 5.64
CA LYS A 23 15.36 -0.41 7.08
C LYS A 23 14.24 -1.19 7.77
N GLN A 24 13.33 -1.82 7.02
CA GLN A 24 12.18 -2.53 7.58
C GLN A 24 12.59 -3.88 8.15
N LYS A 25 12.52 -4.02 9.48
CA LYS A 25 12.94 -5.23 10.22
C LYS A 25 12.36 -6.52 9.64
N LYS A 26 11.05 -6.54 9.34
CA LYS A 26 10.38 -7.71 8.76
C LYS A 26 10.88 -8.04 7.35
N VAL A 27 11.15 -7.04 6.51
CA VAL A 27 11.67 -7.26 5.16
C VAL A 27 13.10 -7.78 5.20
N ILE A 28 13.93 -7.24 6.11
CA ILE A 28 15.30 -7.72 6.36
C ILE A 28 15.27 -9.18 6.83
N GLU A 29 14.37 -9.51 7.76
CA GLU A 29 14.22 -10.86 8.31
C GLU A 29 13.82 -11.85 7.20
N VAL A 30 12.77 -11.56 6.43
CA VAL A 30 12.34 -12.42 5.30
C VAL A 30 13.46 -12.58 4.28
N THR A 31 14.14 -11.50 3.92
CA THR A 31 15.28 -11.54 2.98
C THR A 31 16.41 -12.43 3.52
N SER A 32 16.75 -12.30 4.81
CA SER A 32 17.77 -13.12 5.46
C SER A 32 17.40 -14.59 5.50
N ILE A 33 16.11 -14.92 5.61
CA ILE A 33 15.63 -16.30 5.54
C ILE A 33 15.79 -16.84 4.12
N VAL A 34 15.32 -16.11 3.10
CA VAL A 34 15.42 -16.51 1.69
C VAL A 34 16.88 -16.74 1.28
N GLU A 35 17.75 -15.79 1.58
CA GLU A 35 19.18 -15.87 1.27
C GLU A 35 19.84 -17.06 1.97
N ARG A 36 19.52 -17.30 3.25
CA ARG A 36 20.07 -18.43 4.01
C ARG A 36 19.61 -19.79 3.47
N VAL A 37 18.33 -19.92 3.12
CA VAL A 37 17.76 -21.16 2.58
C VAL A 37 18.36 -21.50 1.23
N LEU A 38 18.55 -20.52 0.35
CA LEU A 38 19.16 -20.78 -0.96
C LEU A 38 20.68 -21.00 -0.84
N CYS A 39 21.35 -20.26 0.04
CA CYS A 39 22.78 -20.44 0.28
C CYS A 39 23.11 -21.84 0.83
N SER A 40 22.26 -22.43 1.67
CA SER A 40 22.47 -23.79 2.20
C SER A 40 22.43 -24.88 1.12
N ILE A 41 21.87 -24.57 -0.06
CA ILE A 41 21.85 -25.44 -1.24
C ILE A 41 22.70 -24.89 -2.40
N ASN A 42 23.68 -24.04 -2.10
CA ASN A 42 24.65 -23.44 -3.04
C ASN A 42 24.08 -22.49 -4.10
N PHE A 43 22.93 -21.87 -3.83
CA PHE A 43 22.35 -20.83 -4.68
C PHE A 43 22.33 -19.47 -3.98
N ARG A 44 22.30 -18.41 -4.76
CA ARG A 44 22.19 -17.02 -4.28
C ARG A 44 20.82 -16.50 -4.65
N ALA A 45 20.31 -15.59 -3.83
CA ALA A 45 19.16 -14.77 -4.21
C ALA A 45 19.42 -13.31 -3.91
N VAL A 46 18.79 -12.46 -4.71
CA VAL A 46 18.79 -11.02 -4.50
C VAL A 46 17.36 -10.54 -4.60
N LYS A 47 16.92 -9.79 -3.59
CA LYS A 47 15.64 -9.08 -3.66
C LYS A 47 15.73 -7.99 -4.71
N ILE A 48 14.72 -7.94 -5.57
CA ILE A 48 14.59 -6.96 -6.64
C ILE A 48 13.24 -6.26 -6.57
N ASN A 49 13.16 -5.06 -7.14
CA ASN A 49 11.91 -4.32 -7.26
C ASN A 49 11.36 -4.47 -8.69
N LEU A 50 10.44 -5.41 -8.86
CA LEU A 50 9.71 -5.64 -10.10
C LEU A 50 8.20 -5.57 -9.81
N PRO A 51 7.33 -5.60 -10.83
CA PRO A 51 5.88 -5.60 -10.65
C PRO A 51 5.37 -6.80 -9.82
N CYS A 52 5.40 -6.69 -8.49
CA CYS A 52 5.17 -7.81 -7.56
C CYS A 52 3.81 -8.48 -7.76
N LYS A 53 2.75 -7.71 -8.05
CA LYS A 53 1.42 -8.27 -8.31
C LYS A 53 1.40 -9.15 -9.58
N LEU A 54 2.07 -8.70 -10.64
CA LEU A 54 2.14 -9.45 -11.90
C LEU A 54 2.91 -10.75 -11.70
N LEU A 55 4.05 -10.69 -11.01
CA LEU A 55 4.86 -11.87 -10.74
C LEU A 55 4.18 -12.82 -9.75
N ALA A 56 3.48 -12.33 -8.73
CA ALA A 56 2.72 -13.18 -7.83
C ALA A 56 1.60 -13.93 -8.55
N VAL A 57 0.82 -13.25 -9.40
CA VAL A 57 -0.26 -13.91 -10.16
C VAL A 57 0.31 -14.85 -11.21
N GLY A 58 1.29 -14.38 -12.00
CA GLY A 58 1.94 -15.16 -13.04
C GLY A 58 2.65 -16.41 -12.51
N SER A 59 3.23 -16.37 -11.31
CA SER A 59 3.91 -17.52 -10.70
C SER A 59 3.00 -18.44 -9.87
N GLY A 60 1.69 -18.21 -9.84
CA GLY A 60 0.75 -19.09 -9.12
C GLY A 60 0.45 -18.72 -7.67
N LEU A 61 1.08 -17.68 -7.12
CA LEU A 61 0.92 -17.28 -5.72
C LEU A 61 -0.44 -16.62 -5.42
N GLY A 62 -1.11 -16.07 -6.43
CA GLY A 62 -2.39 -15.43 -6.21
C GLY A 62 -3.19 -15.14 -7.49
N SER A 63 -4.25 -14.37 -7.31
CA SER A 63 -5.18 -13.96 -8.35
C SER A 63 -5.44 -12.46 -8.27
N TYR A 64 -5.82 -11.83 -9.38
CA TYR A 64 -6.28 -10.45 -9.34
C TYR A 64 -7.71 -10.36 -8.81
N GLY A 65 -7.98 -9.38 -7.96
CA GLY A 65 -9.34 -8.86 -7.81
C GLY A 65 -9.71 -7.94 -8.98
N ARG A 66 -11.01 -7.72 -9.21
CA ARG A 66 -11.50 -6.71 -10.16
C ARG A 66 -10.91 -5.32 -9.92
N ASN A 67 -10.53 -5.03 -8.68
CA ASN A 67 -9.85 -3.79 -8.27
C ASN A 67 -8.36 -3.72 -8.66
N ASN A 68 -7.83 -4.69 -9.43
CA ASN A 68 -6.43 -4.78 -9.87
C ASN A 68 -5.41 -4.93 -8.73
N ILE A 69 -5.84 -5.47 -7.58
CA ILE A 69 -4.99 -5.87 -6.45
C ILE A 69 -4.78 -7.39 -6.47
N CYS A 70 -3.63 -7.87 -6.03
CA CYS A 70 -3.35 -9.30 -5.88
C CYS A 70 -3.92 -9.82 -4.57
N TYR A 71 -4.64 -10.93 -4.63
CA TYR A 71 -5.14 -11.67 -3.48
C TYR A 71 -4.41 -13.01 -3.43
N ILE A 72 -3.82 -13.31 -2.28
CA ILE A 72 -3.06 -14.55 -2.05
C ILE A 72 -4.06 -15.59 -1.55
N ASP A 73 -4.02 -16.77 -2.17
CA ASP A 73 -4.93 -17.92 -1.90
C ASP A 73 -6.43 -17.54 -1.88
N ASP A 74 -6.79 -16.46 -2.59
CA ASP A 74 -8.13 -15.85 -2.56
C ASP A 74 -8.65 -15.55 -1.14
N GLU A 75 -7.75 -15.37 -0.15
CA GLU A 75 -8.10 -15.11 1.26
C GLU A 75 -8.01 -13.63 1.64
N SER A 76 -7.00 -12.92 1.15
CA SER A 76 -6.77 -11.51 1.50
C SER A 76 -5.84 -10.82 0.51
N SER A 77 -5.95 -9.49 0.44
CA SER A 77 -5.03 -8.62 -0.28
C SER A 77 -4.06 -7.87 0.64
N PHE A 78 -4.14 -8.08 1.96
CA PHE A 78 -3.29 -7.40 2.93
C PHE A 78 -1.96 -8.13 3.13
N TYR A 79 -1.24 -8.33 2.04
CA TYR A 79 0.08 -8.94 2.00
C TYR A 79 1.09 -8.00 1.38
N TRP A 80 2.25 -7.88 2.01
CA TRP A 80 3.44 -7.36 1.36
C TRP A 80 4.07 -8.47 0.51
N ILE A 81 4.41 -8.14 -0.74
CA ILE A 81 4.96 -9.11 -1.70
C ILE A 81 6.37 -8.67 -2.07
N GLY A 82 7.35 -9.51 -1.76
CA GLY A 82 8.74 -9.37 -2.19
C GLY A 82 9.04 -10.27 -3.38
N VAL A 83 9.89 -9.80 -4.29
CA VAL A 83 10.37 -10.57 -5.45
C VAL A 83 11.87 -10.80 -5.29
N TYR A 84 12.31 -12.03 -5.56
CA TYR A 84 13.70 -12.45 -5.49
C TYR A 84 14.08 -13.11 -6.82
N ILE A 85 15.27 -12.80 -7.32
CA ILE A 85 15.90 -13.53 -8.43
C ILE A 85 16.98 -14.42 -7.84
N SER A 86 17.09 -15.64 -8.35
CA SER A 86 18.11 -16.60 -7.95
C SER A 86 18.84 -17.17 -9.17
N ASP A 87 20.08 -17.62 -8.97
CA ASP A 87 20.85 -18.43 -9.92
C ASP A 87 20.46 -19.92 -9.90
N MET A 88 19.50 -20.31 -9.06
CA MET A 88 18.91 -21.64 -9.05
C MET A 88 18.19 -21.94 -10.38
N PRO A 89 18.52 -23.06 -11.05
CA PRO A 89 17.82 -23.49 -12.25
C PRO A 89 16.33 -23.67 -12.00
N CYS A 90 15.50 -23.09 -12.87
CA CYS A 90 14.05 -23.29 -12.84
C CYS A 90 13.70 -24.52 -13.67
N GLU A 91 13.49 -25.67 -13.01
CA GLU A 91 13.20 -26.95 -13.68
C GLU A 91 11.76 -27.05 -14.19
N ASN A 92 10.83 -26.32 -13.56
CA ASN A 92 9.42 -26.32 -13.91
C ASN A 92 8.94 -24.91 -14.22
N ASN A 93 8.44 -24.68 -15.43
CA ASN A 93 7.78 -23.44 -15.76
C ASN A 93 6.38 -23.41 -15.14
N THR A 94 6.23 -22.69 -14.03
CA THR A 94 4.95 -22.49 -13.34
C THR A 94 4.25 -21.20 -13.78
N TRP A 95 4.76 -20.53 -14.82
CA TRP A 95 4.14 -19.30 -15.32
C TRP A 95 2.76 -19.60 -15.92
N GLN A 96 1.75 -18.88 -15.44
CA GLN A 96 0.37 -18.96 -15.90
C GLN A 96 -0.14 -17.61 -16.41
N GLU A 97 -1.25 -17.64 -17.16
CA GLU A 97 -1.95 -16.43 -17.53
C GLU A 97 -2.53 -15.70 -16.31
N ASN A 98 -2.60 -14.38 -16.41
CA ASN A 98 -3.22 -13.57 -15.36
C ASN A 98 -4.70 -13.91 -15.23
N LYS A 99 -5.11 -14.31 -14.03
CA LYS A 99 -6.51 -14.63 -13.72
C LYS A 99 -7.12 -13.65 -12.73
N ILE A 100 -8.41 -13.40 -12.90
CA ILE A 100 -9.24 -12.71 -11.92
C ILE A 100 -9.90 -13.76 -11.03
N MET A 101 -9.96 -13.53 -9.71
CA MET A 101 -10.65 -14.41 -8.76
C MET A 101 -12.07 -14.73 -9.21
N ASP A 102 -12.50 -15.98 -9.03
CA ASP A 102 -13.87 -16.40 -9.32
C ASP A 102 -14.90 -15.59 -8.52
N ALA A 103 -14.56 -15.23 -7.27
CA ALA A 103 -15.39 -14.37 -6.41
C ALA A 103 -15.70 -12.99 -7.01
N CYS A 104 -14.97 -12.55 -8.05
CA CYS A 104 -15.21 -11.29 -8.73
C CYS A 104 -16.21 -11.38 -9.89
N LYS A 105 -16.60 -12.59 -10.33
CA LYS A 105 -17.49 -12.80 -11.49
C LYS A 105 -18.78 -11.98 -11.38
N ASP A 106 -19.48 -12.12 -10.25
CA ASP A 106 -20.74 -11.40 -9.98
C ASP A 106 -20.61 -10.23 -9.00
N CYS A 107 -19.40 -9.98 -8.48
CA CYS A 107 -19.16 -8.93 -7.50
C CYS A 107 -18.71 -7.61 -8.16
N ASN A 108 -19.38 -6.51 -7.80
CA ASN A 108 -19.07 -5.16 -8.26
C ASN A 108 -18.93 -4.13 -7.11
N LEU A 109 -18.70 -4.59 -5.87
CA LEU A 109 -18.61 -3.70 -4.70
C LEU A 109 -17.45 -2.70 -4.80
N CYS A 110 -16.27 -3.15 -5.22
CA CYS A 110 -15.12 -2.27 -5.39
C CYS A 110 -15.36 -1.21 -6.48
N LEU A 111 -16.04 -1.59 -7.57
CA LEU A 111 -16.43 -0.68 -8.66
C LEU A 111 -17.39 0.39 -8.16
N LYS A 112 -18.47 -0.02 -7.47
CA LYS A 112 -19.50 0.90 -6.94
C LYS A 112 -18.96 1.89 -5.90
N ASN A 113 -17.87 1.53 -5.21
CA ASN A 113 -17.28 2.34 -4.15
C ASN A 113 -16.00 3.06 -4.56
N CYS A 114 -15.54 2.94 -5.81
CA CYS A 114 -14.34 3.61 -6.28
C CYS A 114 -14.63 5.12 -6.46
N PRO A 115 -14.05 6.03 -5.65
CA PRO A 115 -14.44 7.45 -5.69
C PRO A 115 -14.06 8.14 -7.01
N GLY A 116 -12.98 7.69 -7.65
CA GLY A 116 -12.54 8.22 -8.94
C GLY A 116 -13.12 7.49 -10.15
N GLY A 117 -13.89 6.40 -9.95
CA GLY A 117 -14.40 5.58 -11.06
C GLY A 117 -13.28 4.91 -11.88
N ALA A 118 -12.20 4.50 -11.22
CA ALA A 118 -11.05 3.85 -11.87
C ALA A 118 -11.32 2.40 -12.29
N ILE A 119 -12.22 1.72 -11.59
CA ILE A 119 -12.52 0.31 -11.83
C ILE A 119 -13.66 0.21 -12.85
N ALA A 120 -13.38 -0.41 -13.99
CA ALA A 120 -14.34 -0.61 -15.07
C ALA A 120 -14.98 -2.01 -15.00
N ASN A 121 -16.18 -2.16 -15.57
CA ASN A 121 -16.89 -3.45 -15.56
C ASN A 121 -16.52 -4.32 -16.78
N ASP A 122 -16.20 -3.67 -17.89
CA ASP A 122 -16.02 -4.20 -19.23
C ASP A 122 -14.55 -4.41 -19.61
N ARG A 123 -13.61 -4.03 -18.74
CA ARG A 123 -12.17 -4.18 -18.99
C ARG A 123 -11.34 -4.40 -17.75
N PHE A 124 -10.17 -4.97 -17.98
CA PHE A 124 -9.07 -5.08 -17.04
C PHE A 124 -7.77 -4.76 -17.81
N PRO A 125 -6.80 -4.01 -17.26
CA PRO A 125 -6.75 -3.46 -15.89
C PRO A 125 -7.56 -2.15 -15.73
N ILE A 126 -7.55 -1.61 -14.49
CA ILE A 126 -8.20 -0.35 -14.11
C ILE A 126 -7.67 0.86 -14.90
N HIS A 127 -8.45 1.94 -14.93
CA HIS A 127 -8.01 3.27 -15.35
C HIS A 127 -7.11 3.91 -14.27
N ALA A 128 -5.79 3.73 -14.39
CA ALA A 128 -4.84 4.21 -13.40
C ALA A 128 -4.87 5.74 -13.22
N ASP A 129 -5.13 6.49 -14.29
CA ASP A 129 -5.31 7.94 -14.34
C ASP A 129 -6.52 8.45 -13.54
N LYS A 130 -7.44 7.55 -13.16
CA LYS A 130 -8.59 7.88 -12.30
C LYS A 130 -8.41 7.36 -10.87
N CYS A 131 -7.33 6.64 -10.58
CA CYS A 131 -7.10 6.08 -9.26
C CYS A 131 -6.66 7.18 -8.29
N ILE A 132 -7.37 7.33 -7.16
CA ILE A 132 -7.03 8.34 -6.14
C ILE A 132 -5.60 8.14 -5.61
N THR A 133 -5.17 6.90 -5.46
CA THR A 133 -3.81 6.52 -5.03
C THR A 133 -2.74 7.20 -5.87
N LEU A 134 -2.91 7.27 -7.20
CA LEU A 134 -1.94 7.90 -8.11
C LEU A 134 -1.66 9.35 -7.72
N TYR A 135 -2.66 10.11 -7.29
CA TYR A 135 -2.46 11.52 -6.94
C TYR A 135 -2.15 11.71 -5.47
N ASN A 136 -2.68 10.83 -4.61
CA ASN A 136 -2.49 10.92 -3.17
C ASN A 136 -1.05 10.58 -2.73
N GLU A 137 -0.36 9.71 -3.47
CA GLU A 137 1.05 9.34 -3.23
C GLU A 137 2.07 10.26 -3.91
N ASN A 138 1.66 11.07 -4.89
CA ASN A 138 2.57 11.94 -5.61
C ASN A 138 2.50 13.37 -5.05
N GLU A 139 3.64 14.07 -4.95
CA GLU A 139 3.72 15.43 -4.39
C GLU A 139 3.02 16.50 -5.26
N GLY A 140 2.70 16.17 -6.51
CA GLY A 140 1.96 17.05 -7.42
C GLY A 140 0.56 17.43 -6.92
N GLY A 141 -0.03 18.47 -7.50
CA GLY A 141 -1.38 18.89 -7.15
C GLY A 141 -2.46 17.84 -7.48
N PHE A 142 -3.59 17.92 -6.78
CA PHE A 142 -4.76 17.12 -7.12
C PHE A 142 -5.44 17.65 -8.40
N PRO A 143 -5.86 16.76 -9.31
CA PRO A 143 -6.53 17.18 -10.53
C PRO A 143 -7.90 17.76 -10.20
N LYS A 144 -8.38 18.71 -11.01
CA LYS A 144 -9.65 19.42 -10.76
C LYS A 144 -10.87 18.51 -10.63
N TRP A 145 -10.84 17.34 -11.27
CA TRP A 145 -11.92 16.35 -11.20
C TRP A 145 -11.98 15.63 -9.85
N MET A 146 -10.89 15.61 -9.08
CA MET A 146 -10.81 14.91 -7.81
C MET A 146 -11.37 15.79 -6.69
N ASN A 147 -12.55 15.45 -6.20
CA ASN A 147 -13.14 16.13 -5.06
C ASN A 147 -12.36 15.79 -3.78
N SER A 148 -12.23 16.76 -2.86
CA SER A 148 -11.62 16.53 -1.54
C SER A 148 -12.32 15.38 -0.79
N SER A 149 -13.62 15.18 -1.00
CA SER A 149 -14.43 14.08 -0.43
C SER A 149 -13.90 12.68 -0.78
N CYS A 150 -13.17 12.51 -1.89
CA CYS A 150 -12.59 11.24 -2.32
C CYS A 150 -11.49 10.72 -1.37
N HIS A 151 -10.79 11.62 -0.67
CA HIS A 151 -9.71 11.25 0.26
C HIS A 151 -10.24 10.47 1.47
N ASN A 152 -9.60 9.35 1.82
CA ASN A 152 -10.10 8.47 2.87
C ASN A 152 -9.00 7.81 3.69
N SER A 153 -7.74 8.06 3.34
CA SER A 153 -6.56 7.59 4.04
C SER A 153 -5.46 8.64 3.92
N LEU A 154 -4.49 8.59 4.84
CA LEU A 154 -3.36 9.51 4.87
C LEU A 154 -2.48 9.38 3.62
N ILE A 155 -2.32 8.14 3.17
CA ILE A 155 -1.65 7.78 1.92
C ILE A 155 -2.46 6.69 1.21
N GLY A 156 -2.40 6.66 -0.12
CA GLY A 156 -3.17 5.75 -0.97
C GLY A 156 -4.68 5.95 -0.91
N CYS A 157 -5.42 4.84 -1.00
CA CYS A 157 -6.88 4.79 -0.91
C CYS A 157 -7.33 3.39 -0.52
N MET A 158 -8.24 3.27 0.46
CA MET A 158 -8.73 1.96 0.95
C MET A 158 -10.06 1.52 0.37
N ARG A 159 -10.78 2.38 -0.34
CA ARG A 159 -12.20 2.15 -0.69
C ARG A 159 -12.46 0.86 -1.44
N CYS A 160 -11.60 0.47 -2.37
CA CYS A 160 -11.80 -0.75 -3.15
C CYS A 160 -11.42 -2.03 -2.39
N GLN A 161 -10.55 -1.94 -1.38
CA GLN A 161 -10.13 -3.06 -0.55
C GLN A 161 -11.01 -3.22 0.69
N SER A 162 -11.47 -2.13 1.31
CA SER A 162 -12.25 -2.15 2.55
C SER A 162 -13.66 -2.70 2.37
N VAL A 163 -14.23 -2.55 1.17
CA VAL A 163 -15.55 -3.12 0.82
C VAL A 163 -15.46 -4.51 0.21
N CYS A 164 -14.25 -5.03 -0.02
CA CYS A 164 -14.06 -6.32 -0.66
C CYS A 164 -14.46 -7.45 0.31
N PRO A 165 -15.41 -8.35 -0.05
CA PRO A 165 -15.82 -9.44 0.82
C PRO A 165 -14.68 -10.38 1.21
N VAL A 166 -13.71 -10.57 0.30
CA VAL A 166 -12.52 -11.41 0.55
C VAL A 166 -11.71 -10.87 1.72
N ASN A 167 -11.55 -9.54 1.83
CA ASN A 167 -10.81 -8.92 2.94
C ASN A 167 -11.60 -8.82 4.26
N ARG A 168 -12.87 -9.26 4.32
CA ARG A 168 -13.77 -9.01 5.46
C ARG A 168 -13.19 -9.49 6.81
N LYS A 169 -12.46 -10.60 6.82
CA LYS A 169 -11.86 -11.16 8.04
C LYS A 169 -10.73 -10.30 8.61
N HIS A 170 -10.12 -9.44 7.79
CA HIS A 170 -8.90 -8.70 8.16
C HIS A 170 -9.10 -7.18 8.15
N VAL A 171 -10.12 -6.65 7.48
CA VAL A 171 -10.35 -5.20 7.33
C VAL A 171 -10.59 -4.50 8.68
N TYR A 172 -11.05 -5.24 9.69
CA TYR A 172 -11.31 -4.73 11.03
C TYR A 172 -10.11 -4.86 11.99
N ASN A 173 -9.00 -5.46 11.53
CA ASN A 173 -7.78 -5.56 12.31
C ASN A 173 -7.04 -4.22 12.26
N ILE A 174 -7.53 -3.26 13.03
CA ILE A 174 -7.01 -1.89 13.10
C ILE A 174 -6.09 -1.78 14.32
N GLU A 175 -4.91 -1.21 14.12
CA GLU A 175 -3.93 -0.92 15.16
C GLU A 175 -3.71 0.59 15.24
N ASP A 176 -3.74 1.14 16.45
CA ASP A 176 -3.38 2.53 16.71
C ASP A 176 -1.85 2.66 16.76
N ILE A 177 -1.26 3.11 15.65
CA ILE A 177 0.20 3.15 15.47
C ILE A 177 0.87 4.43 16.00
N ALA A 178 0.13 5.53 16.09
CA ALA A 178 0.63 6.81 16.58
C ALA A 178 -0.53 7.76 16.95
N GLU A 179 -0.30 8.61 17.94
CA GLU A 179 -1.20 9.71 18.31
C GLU A 179 -0.43 11.03 18.31
N PHE A 180 -0.99 12.03 17.62
CA PHE A 180 -0.46 13.39 17.57
C PHE A 180 -1.41 14.32 18.33
N ASP A 181 -0.86 15.15 19.21
CA ASP A 181 -1.66 16.15 19.92
C ASP A 181 -2.02 17.35 19.03
N SER A 182 -2.75 18.32 19.56
CA SER A 182 -3.17 19.49 18.80
C SER A 182 -2.00 20.37 18.36
N CYS A 183 -0.97 20.54 19.20
CA CYS A 183 0.20 21.35 18.88
C CYS A 183 1.00 20.68 17.76
N GLU A 184 1.26 19.38 17.88
CA GLU A 184 1.95 18.60 16.83
C GLU A 184 1.17 18.65 15.51
N THR A 185 -0.15 18.48 15.57
CA THR A 185 -1.03 18.55 14.39
C THR A 185 -0.98 19.93 13.74
N GLU A 186 -1.03 21.01 14.52
CA GLU A 186 -0.94 22.39 14.01
C GLU A 186 0.40 22.65 13.32
N MET A 187 1.51 22.20 13.91
CA MET A 187 2.84 22.32 13.31
C MET A 187 2.94 21.57 11.97
N ILE A 188 2.36 20.37 11.89
CA ILE A 188 2.30 19.57 10.65
C ILE A 188 1.45 20.27 9.59
N LEU A 189 0.26 20.76 9.96
CA LEU A 189 -0.64 21.46 9.03
C LEU A 189 -0.07 22.80 8.53
N ALA A 190 0.77 23.45 9.34
CA ALA A 190 1.51 24.65 8.98
C ALA A 190 2.70 24.37 8.04
N GLY A 191 3.09 23.09 7.85
CA GLY A 191 4.25 22.72 7.05
C GLY A 191 5.57 23.10 7.71
N THR A 192 5.63 23.06 9.05
CA THR A 192 6.87 23.30 9.79
C THR A 192 7.97 22.35 9.32
N GLN A 193 9.18 22.87 9.06
CA GLN A 193 10.30 22.05 8.62
C GLN A 193 10.65 20.97 9.66
N LEU A 194 11.05 19.78 9.21
CA LEU A 194 11.31 18.61 10.06
C LEU A 194 12.31 18.88 11.19
N ASP A 195 13.36 19.67 10.92
CA ASP A 195 14.41 20.06 11.87
C ASP A 195 13.91 21.03 12.97
N LYS A 196 12.73 21.61 12.79
CA LYS A 196 12.08 22.53 13.73
C LYS A 196 10.94 21.88 14.51
N LEU A 197 10.61 20.62 14.21
CA LEU A 197 9.62 19.87 14.98
C LEU A 197 10.21 19.44 16.32
N PRO A 198 9.39 19.29 17.37
CA PRO A 198 9.82 18.63 18.60
C PRO A 198 10.35 17.23 18.30
N GLU A 199 11.41 16.82 19.00
CA GLU A 199 12.01 15.48 18.87
C GLU A 199 10.97 14.36 19.06
N THR A 200 10.00 14.57 19.95
CA THR A 200 8.89 13.63 20.16
C THR A 200 8.02 13.45 18.91
N THR A 201 7.74 14.54 18.20
CA THR A 201 6.96 14.53 16.96
C THR A 201 7.73 13.87 15.84
N TYR A 202 9.02 14.18 15.71
CA TYR A 202 9.89 13.53 14.73
C TYR A 202 9.91 12.01 14.94
N ARG A 203 10.09 11.53 16.18
CA ARG A 203 10.08 10.09 16.49
C ARG A 203 8.76 9.40 16.15
N LYS A 204 7.63 10.08 16.36
CA LYS A 204 6.31 9.56 15.95
C LYS A 204 6.21 9.44 14.43
N LEU A 205 6.67 10.46 13.68
CA LEU A 205 6.72 10.44 12.22
C LEU A 205 7.63 9.32 11.69
N ASP A 206 8.77 9.09 12.34
CA ASP A 206 9.71 8.01 12.01
C ASP A 206 9.09 6.63 12.27
N THR A 207 8.38 6.48 13.39
CA THR A 207 7.68 5.23 13.77
C THR A 207 6.66 4.82 12.72
N ILE A 208 5.96 5.77 12.11
CA ILE A 208 4.99 5.51 11.04
C ILE A 208 5.60 5.57 9.63
N ASN A 209 6.92 5.75 9.52
CA ASN A 209 7.69 5.82 8.27
C ASN A 209 7.33 6.99 7.33
N PHE A 210 7.06 8.16 7.90
CA PHE A 210 6.68 9.37 7.16
C PHE A 210 7.69 10.53 7.23
N VAL A 211 8.91 10.29 7.74
CA VAL A 211 9.95 11.32 7.72
C VAL A 211 10.31 11.70 6.28
N GLU A 212 10.54 10.72 5.41
CA GLU A 212 10.93 10.98 4.01
C GLU A 212 9.75 11.54 3.18
N ASP A 213 8.51 11.15 3.52
CA ASP A 213 7.27 11.57 2.85
C ASP A 213 6.50 12.66 3.64
N TYR A 214 7.20 13.44 4.45
CA TYR A 214 6.58 14.38 5.38
C TYR A 214 5.69 15.42 4.68
N ASN A 215 6.11 15.90 3.52
CA ASN A 215 5.33 16.85 2.72
C ASN A 215 4.00 16.25 2.24
N LEU A 216 4.02 14.96 1.84
CA LEU A 216 2.80 14.23 1.46
C LEU A 216 1.85 14.08 2.65
N LEU A 217 2.40 13.71 3.81
CA LEU A 217 1.63 13.60 5.06
C LEU A 217 0.93 14.91 5.39
N ALA A 218 1.67 16.02 5.44
CA ALA A 218 1.12 17.32 5.79
C ALA A 218 -0.01 17.75 4.84
N ARG A 219 0.23 17.62 3.53
CA ARG A 219 -0.75 17.94 2.49
C ARG A 219 -2.02 17.09 2.61
N ASN A 220 -1.86 15.77 2.73
CA ASN A 220 -3.00 14.84 2.76
C ASN A 220 -3.79 14.97 4.07
N LEU A 221 -3.10 15.16 5.20
CA LEU A 221 -3.71 15.39 6.50
C LEU A 221 -4.60 16.63 6.50
N LYS A 222 -4.14 17.73 5.87
CA LYS A 222 -4.92 18.96 5.72
C LYS A 222 -6.28 18.69 5.09
N ILE A 223 -6.32 17.89 4.02
CA ILE A 223 -7.57 17.55 3.32
C ILE A 223 -8.49 16.69 4.20
N LEU A 224 -7.93 15.75 4.96
CA LEU A 224 -8.71 14.84 5.81
C LEU A 224 -9.31 15.55 7.02
N ILE A 225 -8.58 16.51 7.62
CA ILE A 225 -9.04 17.25 8.80
C ILE A 225 -10.05 18.35 8.43
N SER A 226 -9.94 18.95 7.23
CA SER A 226 -10.88 19.97 6.76
C SER A 226 -12.26 19.43 6.35
N LYS A 227 -12.47 18.11 6.38
CA LYS A 227 -13.80 17.48 6.27
C LYS A 227 -14.52 17.47 7.61
#